data_AF-A0A7Y3IY57-F1
#
_entry.id   AF-A0A7Y3IY57-F1
#
_cell.length_a   1.000
_cell.length_b   1.000
_cell.length_c   1.000
_cell.angle_alpha   90.00
_cell.angle_beta   90.00
_cell.angle_gamma   90.00
#
_symmetry.space_group_name_H-M   'P 1'
#
loop_
_entity.id
_entity.type
_entity.pdbx_description
1 polymer ?
#
loop_
_entity_poly.entity_id
_entity_poly.type
_entity_poly.pdbx_seq_one_letter_code
_entity_poly.pdbx_strand_id
1 'polypeptide(L)' 'MEDLDAIPFTDEEWEAARPTLKRGRPLAVVTKERITIRLSQDVVERFRASGDGWQTRMDAALKDWLKTHSPAG' A
#
# COMPACT_ATOMS: atom_id res chain seq x y z
N MET A 1 -25.32 10.76 -31.17
CA MET A 1 -23.85 10.92 -31.15
C MET A 1 -23.38 9.90 -30.14
N GLU A 2 -23.12 8.67 -30.60
CA GLU A 2 -22.73 7.54 -29.76
C GLU A 2 -21.22 7.62 -29.55
N ASP A 3 -20.79 7.69 -28.29
CA ASP A 3 -19.39 7.78 -27.89
C ASP A 3 -18.62 6.50 -28.31
N LEU A 4 -17.87 6.64 -29.41
CA LEU A 4 -17.16 5.58 -30.14
C LEU A 4 -15.78 5.21 -29.53
N ASP A 5 -15.61 5.42 -28.22
CA ASP A 5 -14.36 5.12 -27.49
C ASP A 5 -14.50 3.93 -26.53
N ALA A 6 -15.70 3.35 -26.38
CA ALA A 6 -15.96 2.20 -25.53
C ALA A 6 -16.10 0.90 -26.33
N ILE A 7 -15.20 0.64 -27.28
CA ILE A 7 -15.07 -0.70 -27.87
C ILE A 7 -14.30 -1.55 -26.84
N PRO A 8 -14.93 -2.51 -26.14
CA PRO A 8 -14.19 -3.42 -25.29
C PRO A 8 -13.24 -4.24 -26.16
N PHE A 9 -11.97 -4.30 -25.78
CA PHE A 9 -10.99 -5.20 -26.37
C PHE A 9 -11.57 -6.62 -26.45
N THR A 10 -11.52 -7.23 -27.63
CA THR A 10 -12.00 -8.59 -27.85
C THR A 10 -11.11 -9.61 -27.11
N ASP A 11 -11.64 -10.79 -26.78
CA ASP A 11 -10.90 -11.84 -26.06
C ASP A 11 -9.60 -12.24 -26.78
N GLU A 12 -9.57 -12.14 -28.11
CA GLU A 12 -8.43 -12.46 -28.96
C GLU A 12 -7.27 -11.46 -28.81
N GLU A 13 -7.59 -10.16 -28.71
CA GLU A 13 -6.60 -9.10 -28.47
C GLU A 13 -6.06 -9.16 -27.03
N TRP A 14 -6.89 -9.58 -26.08
CA TRP A 14 -6.47 -9.85 -24.69
C TRP A 14 -5.47 -11.01 -24.61
N GLU A 15 -5.73 -12.12 -25.29
CA GLU A 15 -4.82 -13.27 -25.36
C GLU A 15 -3.46 -12.89 -25.98
N ALA A 16 -3.46 -12.05 -27.02
CA ALA A 16 -2.23 -11.56 -27.66
C ALA A 16 -1.41 -10.60 -26.78
N ALA A 17 -2.05 -9.85 -25.85
CA ALA A 17 -1.38 -8.92 -24.95
C ALA A 17 -0.82 -9.57 -23.66
N ARG A 18 -1.29 -10.77 -23.29
CA ARG A 18 -0.81 -11.53 -22.11
C ARG A 18 0.71 -11.75 -22.02
N PRO A 19 1.42 -12.16 -23.09
CA PRO A 19 2.86 -12.44 -23.00
C PRO A 19 3.74 -11.17 -22.85
N THR A 20 3.23 -10.00 -23.28
CA THR A 20 3.90 -8.70 -23.16
C THR A 20 3.54 -7.95 -21.87
N LEU A 21 2.47 -8.34 -21.17
CA LEU A 21 2.15 -7.89 -19.81
C LEU A 21 3.08 -8.54 -18.75
N LYS A 22 4.41 -8.38 -18.88
CA LYS A 22 5.31 -8.47 -17.73
C LYS A 22 5.17 -7.18 -16.90
N ARG A 23 4.00 -6.97 -16.33
CA ARG A 23 3.67 -5.78 -15.54
C ARG A 23 3.38 -6.18 -14.10
N GLY A 24 4.46 -6.29 -13.34
CA GLY A 24 4.37 -6.38 -11.88
C GLY A 24 5.74 -6.17 -11.25
N ARG A 25 5.89 -5.07 -10.51
CA ARG A 25 6.97 -4.89 -9.52
C ARG A 25 7.08 -6.19 -8.70
N PRO A 26 8.29 -6.72 -8.44
CA PRO A 26 8.44 -7.94 -7.65
C PRO A 26 7.58 -7.84 -6.39
N LEU A 27 6.77 -8.87 -6.14
CA LEU A 27 5.93 -8.98 -4.96
C LEU A 27 6.84 -8.70 -3.76
N ALA A 28 6.60 -7.59 -3.05
CA ALA A 28 7.38 -7.27 -1.88
C ALA A 28 7.19 -8.43 -0.89
N VAL A 29 8.25 -9.23 -0.70
CA VAL A 29 8.26 -10.44 0.15
C VAL A 29 7.84 -10.13 1.60
N VAL A 30 7.89 -8.86 1.98
CA VAL A 30 7.41 -8.35 3.26
C VAL A 30 6.15 -7.53 3.03
N THR A 31 5.00 -8.20 2.95
CA THR A 31 3.70 -7.53 3.02
C THR A 31 3.52 -7.00 4.44
N LYS A 32 3.39 -5.69 4.61
CA LYS A 32 2.97 -5.11 5.89
C LYS A 32 1.65 -5.77 6.28
N GLU A 33 1.61 -6.45 7.42
CA GLU A 33 0.39 -7.06 7.90
C GLU A 33 -0.60 -5.95 8.28
N ARG A 34 -1.77 -5.93 7.63
CA ARG A 34 -2.82 -4.97 7.95
C ARG A 34 -3.54 -5.44 9.21
N ILE A 35 -3.08 -4.98 10.36
CA ILE A 35 -3.73 -5.23 11.64
C ILE A 35 -4.54 -4.02 12.10
N THR A 36 -5.65 -4.28 12.81
CA THR A 36 -6.46 -3.24 13.47
C THR A 36 -6.02 -3.14 14.92
N ILE A 37 -5.31 -2.06 15.27
CA ILE A 37 -4.87 -1.77 16.64
C ILE A 37 -5.50 -0.46 17.14
N ARG A 38 -5.71 -0.37 18.44
CA ARG A 38 -6.14 0.88 19.09
C ARG A 38 -4.90 1.67 19.51
N LEU A 39 -4.82 2.92 19.06
CA LEU A 39 -3.77 3.86 19.43
C LEU A 39 -4.41 5.05 20.18
N SER A 40 -3.63 5.68 21.06
CA SER A 40 -4.05 6.90 21.74
C SER A 40 -4.37 8.01 20.73
N GLN A 41 -5.41 8.79 21.01
CA GLN A 41 -5.89 9.84 20.12
C GLN A 41 -4.78 10.87 19.78
N ASP A 42 -4.07 11.38 20.79
CA ASP A 42 -2.97 12.34 20.60
C ASP A 42 -1.89 11.82 19.63
N VAL A 43 -1.55 10.53 19.71
CA VAL A 43 -0.56 9.90 18.81
C VAL A 43 -1.06 9.92 17.37
N VAL A 44 -2.31 9.49 17.14
CA VAL A 44 -2.90 9.47 15.80
C VAL A 44 -3.04 10.88 15.24
N GLU A 45 -3.45 11.86 16.04
CA GLU A 45 -3.59 13.26 15.61
C GLU A 45 -2.24 13.86 15.19
N ARG A 46 -1.18 13.65 15.98
CA ARG A 46 0.18 14.10 15.63
C ARG A 46 0.67 13.50 14.31
N PHE A 47 0.48 12.20 14.12
CA PHE A 47 0.86 11.57 12.86
C PHE A 47 -0.04 12.07 11.72
N ARG A 48 -1.36 12.15 11.86
CA ARG A 48 -2.24 12.67 10.81
C ARG A 48 -1.91 14.11 10.40
N ALA A 49 -1.57 14.97 11.37
CA ALA A 49 -1.16 16.34 11.11
C ALA A 49 0.12 16.45 10.25
N SER A 50 0.95 15.39 10.22
CA SER A 50 2.13 15.35 9.33
C SER A 50 1.79 15.16 7.84
N GLY A 51 0.51 14.99 7.49
CA GLY A 51 0.03 14.92 6.11
C GLY A 51 0.10 13.53 5.49
N ASP A 52 0.15 13.46 4.17
CA ASP A 52 0.14 12.21 3.42
C ASP A 52 1.29 11.29 3.82
N GLY A 53 1.02 9.98 3.85
CA GLY A 53 1.99 8.97 4.29
C GLY A 53 2.22 8.90 5.79
N TRP A 54 1.35 9.50 6.62
CA TRP A 54 1.48 9.44 8.08
C TRP A 54 1.50 8.02 8.64
N GLN A 55 0.77 7.09 8.04
CA GLN A 55 0.81 5.67 8.42
C GLN A 55 2.20 5.06 8.19
N THR A 56 2.87 5.44 7.10
CA THR A 56 4.24 5.00 6.80
C THR A 56 5.25 5.62 7.77
N ARG A 57 5.07 6.89 8.15
CA ARG A 57 5.89 7.53 9.19
C ARG A 57 5.68 6.89 10.56
N MET A 58 4.44 6.53 10.89
CA MET A 58 4.12 5.80 12.11
C MET A 58 4.77 4.41 12.14
N ASP A 59 4.70 3.64 11.04
CA ASP A 59 5.42 2.36 10.91
C ASP A 59 6.94 2.53 11.07
N ALA A 60 7.52 3.57 10.46
CA ALA A 60 8.95 3.85 10.61
C ALA A 60 9.33 4.20 12.06
N ALA A 61 8.50 4.99 12.75
CA ALA A 61 8.71 5.34 14.16
C ALA A 61 8.62 4.10 15.07
N LEU A 62 7.64 3.21 14.84
CA LEU A 62 7.53 1.95 15.59
C LEU A 62 8.75 1.04 15.36
N LYS A 63 9.23 0.95 14.11
CA LYS A 63 10.47 0.22 13.79
C LYS A 63 11.69 0.81 14.49
N ASP A 64 11.79 2.13 14.56
CA ASP A 64 12.91 2.79 15.21
C ASP A 64 12.88 2.59 16.73
N TRP A 65 11.70 2.69 17.34
CA TRP A 65 11.48 2.40 18.75
C TRP A 65 11.93 0.97 19.12
N LEU A 66 11.61 -0.02 18.27
CA LEU A 66 12.02 -1.42 18.48
C LEU A 66 13.54 -1.66 18.39
N LYS A 67 14.33 -0.76 17.79
CA LYS A 67 15.80 -0.88 17.80
C LYS A 67 16.37 -0.57 19.18
N THR A 68 15.68 0.25 19.95
CA THR A 68 16.16 0.80 21.22
C THR A 68 15.40 0.24 22.42
N HIS A 69 14.23 -0.36 22.19
CA HIS A 69 13.35 -0.86 23.24
C HIS A 69 12.86 -2.28 22.90
N SER A 70 12.86 -3.16 23.91
CA SER A 70 12.17 -4.44 23.83
C SER A 70 10.72 -4.27 24.29
N PRO A 71 9.72 -4.73 23.50
CA PRO A 71 8.31 -4.66 23.89
C PRO A 71 7.95 -5.62 25.04
N ALA A 72 8.82 -6.59 25.33
CA ALA A 72 8.75 -7.45 26.50
C ALA A 72 10.02 -7.21 27.33
N GLY A 73 9.87 -6.45 28.41
CA GLY A 73 10.85 -6.26 29.49
C GLY A 73 10.10 -6.35 30.80
#